data_AF-A0A1A8NV25-F1
#
_entry.id   AF-A0A1A8NV25-F1
#
_cell.length_a   1.000
_cell.length_b   1.000
_cell.length_c   1.000
_cell.angle_alpha   90.00
_cell.angle_beta   90.00
_cell.angle_gamma   90.00
#
_symmetry.space_group_name_H-M   'P 1'
#
loop_
_entity.id
_entity.type
_entity.pdbx_description
1 polymer ?
#
loop_
_entity_poly.entity_id
_entity_poly.type
_entity_poly.pdbx_seq_one_letter_code
_entity_poly.pdbx_strand_id
1 'polypeptide(L)'
;RTSFNSVNLKGRSCLTLKDFSSDEIKRLLWVSEDLKHRIKHEKQYLPLLQGKSIAMIFEKRSTRTRMSTETGFALLGGHPCFLTSQDIHL
;
A
#
# COMPACT_ATOMS: atom_id res chain seq x y z
N ARG A 1 -23.02 2.19 15.00
CA ARG A 1 -22.89 1.15 13.95
C ARG A 1 -22.69 1.88 12.61
N THR A 2 -21.47 2.27 12.26
CA THR A 2 -21.19 2.89 10.95
C THR A 2 -21.15 1.79 9.89
N SER A 3 -22.06 1.85 8.92
CA SER A 3 -22.11 0.96 7.77
C SER A 3 -20.94 1.28 6.83
N PHE A 4 -19.82 0.54 6.93
CA PHE A 4 -18.67 0.66 6.03
C PHE A 4 -18.87 -0.02 4.65
N ASN A 5 -20.07 -0.49 4.35
CA ASN A 5 -20.32 -1.42 3.24
C ASN A 5 -20.28 -0.81 1.83
N SER A 6 -20.11 0.51 1.66
CA SER A 6 -20.15 1.17 0.35
C SER A 6 -18.82 1.72 -0.17
N VAL A 7 -17.71 1.60 0.58
CA VAL A 7 -16.43 2.15 0.15
C VAL A 7 -15.68 1.20 -0.80
N ASN A 8 -15.55 1.59 -2.06
CA ASN A 8 -14.80 0.85 -3.08
C ASN A 8 -13.65 1.71 -3.65
N LEU A 9 -12.41 1.30 -3.36
CA LEU A 9 -11.17 1.95 -3.83
C LEU A 9 -10.43 1.13 -4.90
N LYS A 10 -10.95 -0.02 -5.31
CA LYS A 10 -10.25 -0.92 -6.23
C LYS A 10 -10.09 -0.26 -7.60
N GLY A 11 -8.86 -0.23 -8.10
CA GLY A 11 -8.53 0.33 -9.42
C GLY A 11 -8.39 1.86 -9.46
N ARG A 12 -8.51 2.55 -8.31
CA ARG A 12 -8.32 4.01 -8.23
C ARG A 12 -6.86 4.37 -7.93
N SER A 13 -6.42 5.50 -8.47
CA SER A 13 -5.12 6.10 -8.16
C SER A 13 -5.17 6.92 -6.87
N CYS A 14 -4.05 6.99 -6.15
CA CYS A 14 -3.89 7.79 -4.93
C CYS A 14 -2.91 8.95 -5.19
N LEU A 15 -3.39 10.03 -5.80
CA LEU A 15 -2.56 11.19 -6.18
C LEU A 15 -2.58 12.28 -5.11
N THR A 16 -3.76 12.59 -4.57
CA THR A 16 -3.92 13.55 -3.48
C THR A 16 -5.05 13.14 -2.54
N LEU A 17 -4.97 13.54 -1.26
CA LEU A 17 -6.03 13.29 -0.28
C LEU A 17 -7.35 13.98 -0.64
N LYS A 18 -7.32 15.00 -1.51
CA LYS A 18 -8.52 15.68 -2.02
C LYS A 18 -9.40 14.77 -2.87
N ASP A 19 -8.85 13.69 -3.42
CA ASP A 19 -9.59 12.72 -4.25
C ASP A 19 -10.41 11.74 -3.40
N PHE A 20 -10.28 11.79 -2.08
CA PHE A 20 -10.91 10.86 -1.15
C PHE A 20 -11.93 11.57 -0.28
N SER A 21 -13.09 10.93 -0.14
CA SER A 21 -14.08 11.30 0.86
C SER A 21 -13.62 10.95 2.27
N SER A 22 -14.23 11.59 3.28
CA SER A 22 -13.94 11.32 4.69
C SER A 22 -14.11 9.85 5.07
N ASP A 23 -15.09 9.15 4.49
CA ASP A 23 -15.34 7.73 4.82
C ASP A 23 -14.35 6.80 4.12
N GLU A 24 -13.84 7.17 2.94
CA GLU A 24 -12.73 6.48 2.29
C GLU A 24 -11.44 6.57 3.09
N ILE A 25 -11.13 7.75 3.62
CA ILE A 25 -9.95 7.95 4.47
C ILE A 25 -10.10 7.15 5.77
N LYS A 26 -11.26 7.18 6.42
CA LYS A 26 -11.53 6.34 7.61
C LYS A 26 -11.36 4.86 7.30
N ARG A 27 -11.79 4.41 6.11
CA ARG A 27 -11.61 3.02 5.68
C ARG A 27 -10.13 2.66 5.52
N LEU A 28 -9.32 3.54 4.91
CA LEU A 28 -7.88 3.33 4.79
C LEU A 28 -7.18 3.21 6.16
N LEU A 29 -7.55 4.08 7.10
CA LEU A 29 -7.02 4.04 8.48
C LEU A 29 -7.43 2.76 9.21
N TRP A 30 -8.70 2.35 9.10
CA TRP A 30 -9.17 1.11 9.69
C TRP A 30 -8.44 -0.12 9.12
N VAL A 31 -8.23 -0.19 7.79
CA VAL A 31 -7.46 -1.29 7.18
C VAL A 31 -5.99 -1.28 7.66
N SER A 32 -5.41 -0.10 7.82
CA SER A 32 -4.03 0.05 8.31
C SER A 32 -3.89 -0.46 9.76
N GLU A 33 -4.87 -0.18 10.60
CA GLU A 33 -4.94 -0.68 11.97
C GLU A 33 -5.16 -2.20 12.02
N ASP A 34 -6.10 -2.74 11.24
CA ASP A 34 -6.39 -4.18 11.15
C ASP A 34 -5.13 -4.98 10.73
N LEU A 35 -4.47 -4.55 9.66
CA LEU A 35 -3.24 -5.19 9.19
C LEU A 35 -2.13 -5.12 10.23
N LYS A 36 -1.97 -3.98 10.90
CA LYS A 36 -0.99 -3.83 11.98
C LYS A 36 -1.30 -4.79 13.13
N HIS A 37 -2.56 -4.91 13.55
CA HIS A 37 -2.97 -5.81 14.61
C HIS A 37 -2.65 -7.27 14.27
N ARG A 38 -3.16 -7.73 13.13
CA ARG A 38 -3.05 -9.12 12.70
C ARG A 38 -1.61 -9.54 12.41
N ILE A 39 -0.82 -8.68 11.77
CA ILE A 39 0.56 -9.01 11.43
C ILE A 39 1.47 -8.86 12.66
N LYS A 40 1.38 -7.76 13.40
CA LYS A 40 2.34 -7.46 14.48
C LYS A 40 2.00 -8.19 15.78
N HIS A 41 0.73 -8.22 16.16
CA HIS A 41 0.30 -8.75 17.46
C HIS A 41 -0.08 -10.23 17.35
N GLU A 42 -0.87 -10.60 16.33
CA GLU A 42 -1.30 -11.98 16.14
C GLU A 42 -0.29 -12.83 15.35
N LYS A 43 0.77 -12.20 14.81
CA LYS A 43 1.82 -12.85 14.00
C LYS A 43 1.27 -13.65 12.81
N GLN A 44 0.14 -13.21 12.24
CA GLN A 44 -0.44 -13.84 11.07
C GLN A 44 0.37 -13.54 9.81
N TYR A 45 0.56 -14.55 8.97
CA TYR A 45 1.04 -14.37 7.61
C TYR A 45 -0.15 -14.16 6.66
N LEU A 46 -0.17 -13.02 5.97
CA LEU A 46 -1.29 -12.58 5.13
C LEU A 46 -0.81 -12.31 3.69
N PRO A 47 -0.77 -13.34 2.81
CA PRO A 47 -0.27 -13.20 1.44
C PRO A 47 -1.28 -12.53 0.49
N LEU A 48 -1.85 -11.39 0.88
CA LEU A 48 -2.92 -10.70 0.16
C LEU A 48 -2.52 -10.20 -1.24
N LEU A 49 -1.22 -10.01 -1.47
CA LEU A 49 -0.64 -9.52 -2.73
C LEU A 49 0.16 -10.60 -3.45
N GLN A 50 -0.04 -11.87 -3.11
CA GLN A 50 0.66 -12.98 -3.77
C GLN A 50 0.40 -12.98 -5.28
N GLY A 51 1.49 -13.12 -6.06
CA GLY A 51 1.44 -13.07 -7.52
C GLY A 51 1.22 -11.67 -8.10
N LYS A 52 1.26 -10.62 -7.28
CA LYS A 52 1.23 -9.22 -7.73
C LYS A 52 2.63 -8.61 -7.65
N SER A 53 2.91 -7.71 -8.59
CA SER A 53 4.15 -6.92 -8.61
C SER A 53 3.82 -5.43 -8.59
N ILE A 54 4.67 -4.63 -7.97
CA ILE A 54 4.58 -3.16 -8.01
C ILE A 54 5.88 -2.57 -8.55
N ALA A 55 5.78 -1.68 -9.53
CA ALA A 55 6.89 -0.88 -10.00
C ALA A 55 6.96 0.42 -9.18
N MET A 56 8.08 0.65 -8.51
CA MET A 56 8.34 1.84 -7.71
C MET A 56 9.35 2.73 -8.44
N ILE A 57 8.87 3.80 -9.07
CA ILE A 57 9.69 4.74 -9.84
C ILE A 57 10.07 5.92 -8.94
N PHE A 58 11.38 6.16 -8.79
CA PHE A 58 11.92 7.26 -8.00
C PHE A 58 12.89 8.13 -8.81
N GLU A 59 12.47 9.35 -9.12
CA GLU A 59 13.36 10.39 -9.67
C GLU A 59 14.36 10.90 -8.61
N LYS A 60 13.88 11.02 -7.36
CA LYS A 60 14.70 11.40 -6.20
C LYS A 60 14.70 10.25 -5.21
N ARG A 61 15.88 9.83 -4.76
CA ARG A 61 16.00 8.74 -3.79
C ARG A 61 15.37 9.14 -2.45
N SER A 62 14.49 8.30 -1.92
CA SER A 62 13.90 8.43 -0.59
C SER A 62 13.98 7.10 0.16
N THR A 63 14.86 7.02 1.16
CA THR A 63 15.04 5.79 1.95
C THR A 63 13.79 5.42 2.72
N ARG A 64 13.11 6.40 3.33
CA ARG A 64 11.89 6.14 4.13
C ARG A 64 10.75 5.62 3.26
N THR A 65 10.49 6.27 2.12
CA THR A 65 9.40 5.88 1.22
C THR A 65 9.68 4.55 0.55
N ARG A 66 10.92 4.32 0.10
CA ARG A 66 11.33 3.04 -0.46
C ARG A 66 11.14 1.94 0.57
N MET A 67 11.72 2.07 1.75
CA MET A 67 11.69 1.02 2.75
C MET A 67 10.28 0.69 3.24
N SER A 68 9.43 1.70 3.48
CA SER A 68 8.04 1.45 3.88
C SER A 68 7.25 0.71 2.81
N THR A 69 7.46 1.05 1.54
CA THR A 69 6.68 0.49 0.42
C THR A 69 7.19 -0.91 0.06
N GLU A 70 8.51 -1.07 -0.04
CA GLU A 70 9.16 -2.34 -0.37
C GLU A 70 8.86 -3.41 0.69
N THR A 71 9.08 -3.08 1.96
CA THR A 71 8.82 -4.03 3.06
C THR A 71 7.32 -4.30 3.22
N GLY A 72 6.46 -3.28 3.10
CA GLY A 72 5.01 -3.46 3.20
C GLY A 72 4.43 -4.35 2.10
N PHE A 73 4.89 -4.17 0.86
CA PHE A 73 4.41 -4.96 -0.28
C PHE A 73 4.92 -6.42 -0.21
N ALA A 74 6.20 -6.60 0.12
CA ALA A 74 6.80 -7.93 0.30
C ALA A 74 6.19 -8.71 1.48
N LEU A 75 5.89 -8.01 2.58
CA LEU A 75 5.23 -8.59 3.77
C LEU A 75 3.86 -9.19 3.45
N LEU A 76 3.15 -8.60 2.48
CA LEU A 76 1.87 -9.10 1.99
C LEU A 76 2.02 -10.14 0.85
N GLY A 77 3.24 -10.63 0.59
CA GLY A 77 3.52 -11.68 -0.39
C GLY A 77 3.70 -11.18 -1.84
N GLY A 78 3.76 -9.87 -2.07
CA GLY A 78 3.98 -9.30 -3.39
C GLY A 78 5.46 -9.12 -3.76
N HIS A 79 5.73 -8.83 -5.03
CA HIS A 79 7.08 -8.56 -5.54
C HIS A 79 7.30 -7.05 -5.82
N PRO A 80 8.06 -6.33 -4.97
CA PRO A 80 8.42 -4.94 -5.23
C PRO A 80 9.59 -4.84 -6.23
N CYS A 81 9.42 -4.03 -7.27
CA CYS A 81 10.45 -3.70 -8.24
C CYS A 81 10.84 -2.22 -8.09
N PHE A 82 12.09 -1.94 -7.71
CA PHE A 82 12.59 -0.58 -7.50
C PHE A 82 13.31 -0.09 -8.76
N LEU A 83 12.88 1.06 -9.27
CA LEU A 83 13.40 1.67 -10.50
C LEU A 83 13.82 3.11 -10.21
N THR A 84 15.04 3.46 -10.59
CA THR A 84 15.56 4.82 -10.55
C THR A 84 15.65 5.42 -11.95
N SER A 85 15.94 6.72 -12.05
CA SER A 85 16.20 7.37 -13.34
C SER A 85 17.36 6.74 -14.14
N GLN A 86 18.23 5.94 -13.52
CA GLN A 86 19.30 5.22 -14.22
C GLN A 86 18.82 3.88 -14.81
N ASP A 87 17.75 3.31 -14.25
CA ASP A 87 17.19 2.02 -14.67
C ASP A 87 16.13 2.18 -15.76
N ILE A 88 15.51 3.36 -15.81
CA ILE A 88 14.43 3.68 -16.73
C ILE A 88 15.04 4.33 -17.99
N HIS A 89 15.06 3.58 -19.09
CA HIS A 89 15.43 4.08 -20.42
C HIS A 89 14.21 4.72 -21.11
N LEU A 90 13.72 5.84 -20.57
CA LEU A 90 12.68 6.66 -21.22
C LEU A 90 13.30 7.77 -22.06
#